data_AF-A0A372DW18-F1
#
_entry.id   AF-A0A372DW18-F1
#
_cell.length_a   1.000
_cell.length_b   1.000
_cell.length_c   1.000
_cell.angle_alpha   90.00
_cell.angle_beta   90.00
_cell.angle_gamma   90.00
#
_symmetry.space_group_name_H-M   'P 1'
#
loop_
_entity.id
_entity.type
_entity.pdbx_description
1 polymer ?
#
loop_
_entity_poly.entity_id
_entity_poly.type
_entity_poly.pdbx_seq_one_letter_code
_entity_poly.pdbx_strand_id
1 'polypeptide(L)'
;MGHYTDAPEDNLLGLTSKDELNEQEALGVAQVERYLLEEIEYPVELSVSLLQDFHRRAFQHLYDWAGQWRKQVPNVGAYLPPPAHQVPLLLYEFIDELRHRQALSVAAGRTNRGASGGCVSLCSSPASSNSPVCQW
;
A
#
# COMPACT_ATOMS: atom_id res chain seq x y z
N MET A 1 -15.33 11.24 -12.15
CA MET A 1 -14.18 11.03 -13.05
C MET A 1 -13.11 12.02 -12.63
N GLY A 2 -11.93 11.55 -12.20
CA GLY A 2 -10.81 12.45 -11.88
C GLY A 2 -10.36 13.16 -13.15
N HIS A 3 -10.13 14.46 -13.06
CA HIS A 3 -9.51 15.22 -14.14
C HIS A 3 -8.03 14.81 -14.22
N TYR A 4 -7.63 14.19 -15.32
CA TYR A 4 -6.21 14.11 -15.68
C TYR A 4 -5.89 15.36 -16.49
N THR A 5 -4.69 15.89 -16.31
CA THR A 5 -4.20 17.00 -17.14
C THR A 5 -3.54 16.37 -18.37
N ASP A 6 -3.81 16.91 -19.54
CA ASP A 6 -3.23 16.53 -20.83
C ASP A 6 -1.97 17.36 -21.16
N ALA A 7 -1.45 18.09 -20.18
CA ALA A 7 -0.30 18.97 -20.31
C ALA A 7 0.98 18.11 -20.36
N PRO A 8 1.77 18.20 -21.44
CA PRO A 8 2.96 17.39 -21.61
C PRO A 8 4.02 17.65 -20.54
N GLU A 9 4.04 18.85 -19.94
CA GLU A 9 4.97 19.21 -18.85
C GLU A 9 4.71 18.50 -17.52
N ASP A 10 3.56 17.85 -17.35
CA ASP A 10 3.20 17.16 -16.10
C ASP A 10 3.92 15.81 -15.94
N ASN A 11 4.60 15.33 -16.98
CA ASN A 11 5.41 14.11 -16.94
C ASN A 11 6.72 14.25 -17.73
N LEU A 12 7.73 13.46 -17.35
CA LEU A 12 9.08 13.51 -17.92
C LEU A 12 9.16 13.05 -19.38
N LEU A 13 8.13 12.35 -19.86
CA LEU A 13 8.09 11.75 -21.19
C LEU A 13 7.27 12.59 -22.19
N GLY A 14 6.63 13.69 -21.75
CA GLY A 14 5.81 14.53 -22.60
C GLY A 14 4.52 13.85 -23.10
N LEU A 15 4.05 12.80 -22.41
CA LEU A 15 2.86 12.04 -22.81
C LEU A 15 1.60 12.86 -22.52
N THR A 16 0.70 12.93 -23.49
CA THR A 16 -0.60 13.62 -23.36
C THR A 16 -1.78 12.66 -23.45
N SER A 17 -1.55 11.43 -23.92
CA SER A 17 -2.57 10.39 -23.97
C SER A 17 -2.71 9.73 -22.60
N LYS A 18 -3.95 9.65 -22.11
CA LYS A 18 -4.26 8.94 -20.88
C LYS A 18 -3.87 7.46 -20.95
N ASP A 19 -4.07 6.82 -22.09
CA ASP A 19 -3.78 5.38 -22.23
C ASP A 19 -2.28 5.12 -22.17
N GLU A 20 -1.47 5.97 -22.81
CA GLU A 20 -0.01 5.89 -22.76
C GLU A 20 0.51 6.15 -21.34
N LEU A 21 -0.08 7.12 -20.62
CA LEU A 21 0.25 7.37 -19.21
C LEU A 21 -0.07 6.17 -18.34
N ASN A 22 -1.27 5.60 -18.46
CA ASN A 22 -1.67 4.42 -17.69
C ASN A 22 -0.73 3.23 -17.95
N GLU A 23 -0.28 3.03 -19.19
CA GLU A 23 0.69 1.99 -19.53
C GLU A 23 2.02 2.21 -18.81
N GLN A 24 2.55 3.44 -18.81
CA GLN A 24 3.79 3.76 -18.11
C GLN A 24 3.67 3.64 -16.58
N GLU A 25 2.53 4.01 -16.02
CA GLU A 25 2.23 3.85 -14.59
C GLU A 25 2.14 2.36 -14.22
N ALA A 26 1.47 1.54 -15.03
CA ALA A 26 1.37 0.10 -14.82
C ALA A 26 2.73 -0.60 -14.90
N LEU A 27 3.58 -0.20 -15.85
CA LEU A 27 4.97 -0.68 -15.93
C LEU A 27 5.74 -0.36 -14.64
N GLY A 28 5.56 0.84 -14.10
CA GLY A 28 6.14 1.25 -12.83
C GLY A 28 5.74 0.37 -11.65
N VAL A 29 4.45 0.06 -11.53
CA VAL A 29 3.92 -0.84 -10.49
C VAL A 29 4.54 -2.23 -10.63
N ALA A 30 4.59 -2.78 -11.85
CA ALA A 30 5.20 -4.09 -12.10
C ALA A 30 6.69 -4.15 -11.70
N GLN A 31 7.43 -3.04 -11.82
CA GLN A 31 8.82 -2.97 -11.36
C GLN A 31 8.94 -3.09 -9.84
N VAL A 32 8.03 -2.45 -9.09
CA VAL A 32 7.98 -2.59 -7.62
C VAL A 32 7.60 -4.01 -7.21
N GLU A 33 6.64 -4.63 -7.91
CA GLU A 33 6.28 -6.02 -7.66
C GLU A 33 7.46 -6.97 -7.85
N ARG A 34 8.22 -6.80 -8.95
CA ARG A 34 9.45 -7.58 -9.17
C ARG A 34 10.47 -7.35 -8.05
N TYR A 35 10.70 -6.09 -7.67
CA TYR A 35 11.60 -5.75 -6.57
C TYR A 35 11.21 -6.47 -5.25
N LEU A 36 9.90 -6.51 -4.96
CA LEU A 36 9.37 -7.19 -3.77
C LEU A 36 9.58 -8.71 -3.78
N LEU A 37 9.63 -9.33 -4.97
CA LEU A 37 9.76 -10.78 -5.10
C LEU A 37 11.21 -11.25 -5.22
N GLU A 38 12.05 -10.46 -5.89
CA GLU A 38 13.37 -10.90 -6.34
C GLU A 38 14.53 -10.21 -5.63
N GLU A 39 14.35 -8.97 -5.17
CA GLU A 39 15.45 -8.11 -4.74
C GLU A 39 15.42 -7.75 -3.25
N ILE A 40 14.24 -7.61 -2.64
CA ILE A 40 14.13 -7.21 -1.23
C ILE A 40 14.47 -8.37 -0.27
N GLU A 41 15.25 -8.07 0.77
CA GLU A 41 15.56 -9.02 1.82
C GLU A 41 14.48 -9.01 2.91
N TYR A 42 14.01 -10.20 3.29
CA TYR A 42 13.03 -10.39 4.35
C TYR A 42 13.69 -10.92 5.64
N PRO A 43 13.20 -10.52 6.83
CA PRO A 43 12.04 -9.67 7.06
C PRO A 43 12.34 -8.18 6.84
N VAL A 44 11.38 -7.46 6.25
CA VAL A 44 11.46 -6.01 6.06
C VAL A 44 10.69 -5.28 7.16
N GLU A 45 11.26 -4.18 7.65
CA GLU A 45 10.56 -3.26 8.53
C GLU A 45 9.67 -2.30 7.72
N LEU A 46 8.36 -2.34 7.94
CA LEU A 46 7.43 -1.37 7.33
C LEU A 46 7.74 0.03 7.84
N SER A 47 8.06 0.99 6.96
CA SER A 47 8.45 2.35 7.33
C SER A 47 7.92 3.37 6.31
N VAL A 48 7.82 4.65 6.71
CA VAL A 48 7.45 5.73 5.79
C VAL A 48 8.45 5.81 4.64
N SER A 49 9.74 5.65 4.93
CA SER A 49 10.81 5.64 3.93
C SER A 49 10.68 4.48 2.94
N LEU A 50 10.25 3.30 3.39
CA LEU A 50 10.00 2.16 2.49
C LEU A 50 8.84 2.48 1.52
N LEU A 51 7.75 3.08 2.02
CA LEU A 51 6.64 3.48 1.15
C LEU A 51 7.06 4.54 0.13
N GLN A 52 7.84 5.54 0.56
CA GLN A 52 8.38 6.55 -0.34
C GLN A 52 9.35 5.96 -1.38
N ASP A 53 10.15 4.96 -0.99
CA ASP A 53 11.03 4.25 -1.92
C ASP A 53 10.23 3.47 -2.96
N PHE A 54 9.17 2.77 -2.57
CA PHE A 54 8.28 2.10 -3.52
C PHE A 54 7.63 3.09 -4.48
N HIS A 55 7.10 4.19 -3.98
CA HIS A 55 6.52 5.23 -4.83
C HIS A 55 7.56 5.82 -5.78
N ARG A 56 8.79 6.07 -5.31
CA ARG A 56 9.88 6.54 -6.16
C ARG A 56 10.22 5.52 -7.24
N ARG A 57 10.44 4.25 -6.88
CA ARG A 57 10.73 3.17 -7.83
C ARG A 57 9.64 3.01 -8.87
N ALA A 58 8.38 3.09 -8.46
CA ALA A 58 7.25 2.98 -9.36
C ALA A 58 7.19 4.12 -10.38
N PHE A 59 7.54 5.34 -10.00
CA PHE A 59 7.15 6.50 -10.81
C PHE A 59 8.27 7.47 -11.18
N GLN A 60 9.50 7.27 -10.73
CA GLN A 60 10.63 8.18 -11.00
C GLN A 60 10.97 8.31 -12.49
N HIS A 61 10.62 7.33 -13.32
CA HIS A 61 10.80 7.40 -14.77
C HIS A 61 9.77 8.31 -15.44
N LEU A 62 8.65 8.59 -14.76
CA LEU A 62 7.52 9.34 -15.31
C LEU A 62 7.32 10.70 -14.64
N TYR A 63 7.59 10.82 -13.34
CA TYR A 63 7.33 12.03 -12.55
C TYR A 63 8.55 12.43 -11.71
N ASP A 64 8.89 13.73 -11.72
CA ASP A 64 9.99 14.32 -10.93
C ASP A 64 9.71 14.32 -9.41
N TRP A 65 8.43 14.35 -9.04
CA TRP A 65 7.95 14.33 -7.67
C TRP A 65 7.83 12.91 -7.08
N ALA A 66 8.21 11.86 -7.81
CA ALA A 66 8.09 10.49 -7.34
C ALA A 66 8.83 10.26 -6.00
N GLY A 67 8.11 9.79 -4.99
CA GLY A 67 8.60 9.56 -3.64
C GLY A 67 8.49 10.77 -2.71
N GLN A 68 8.05 11.93 -3.22
CA GLN A 68 7.83 13.13 -2.41
C GLN A 68 6.42 13.15 -1.79
N TRP A 69 6.25 13.97 -0.76
CA TRP A 69 4.93 14.26 -0.21
C TRP A 69 4.10 15.09 -1.19
N ARG A 70 2.81 14.78 -1.30
CA ARG A 70 1.89 15.61 -2.07
C ARG A 70 1.80 17.03 -1.49
N LYS A 71 1.73 18.01 -2.38
CA LYS A 71 1.54 19.44 -2.03
C LYS A 71 0.09 19.90 -2.20
N GLN A 72 -0.70 19.13 -2.95
CA GLN A 72 -2.10 19.45 -3.27
C GLN A 72 -3.07 18.42 -2.64
N VAL A 73 -4.33 18.81 -2.54
CA VAL A 73 -5.41 17.94 -2.05
C VAL A 73 -6.24 17.49 -3.26
N PRO A 74 -6.08 16.24 -3.74
CA PRO A 74 -6.88 15.76 -4.85
C PRO A 74 -8.33 15.56 -4.41
N ASN A 75 -9.27 15.80 -5.31
CA ASN A 75 -10.67 15.46 -5.08
C ASN A 75 -10.95 14.05 -5.65
N VAL A 76 -11.39 13.12 -4.81
CA VAL A 76 -11.59 11.72 -5.19
C VAL A 76 -13.06 11.34 -5.01
N GLY A 77 -13.90 11.76 -5.96
CA GLY A 77 -15.34 11.48 -5.93
C GLY A 77 -16.02 12.12 -4.72
N ALA A 78 -16.57 11.30 -3.82
CA ALA A 78 -17.20 11.77 -2.58
C ALA A 78 -16.25 11.75 -1.37
N TYR A 79 -15.04 11.21 -1.51
CA TYR A 79 -14.07 11.10 -0.43
C TYR A 79 -13.12 12.29 -0.45
N LEU A 80 -13.03 12.99 0.68
CA LEU A 80 -12.04 14.05 0.88
C LEU A 80 -10.81 13.45 1.57
N PRO A 81 -9.68 13.28 0.86
CA PRO A 81 -8.45 12.85 1.52
C PRO A 81 -7.98 13.93 2.51
N PRO A 82 -7.11 13.58 3.48
CA PRO A 82 -6.60 14.53 4.45
C PRO A 82 -5.97 15.77 3.81
N PRO A 83 -5.87 16.91 4.50
CA PRO A 83 -5.07 18.04 4.04
C PRO A 83 -3.61 17.61 3.79
N ALA A 84 -2.99 18.14 2.73
CA ALA A 84 -1.64 17.74 2.31
C ALA A 84 -0.59 17.84 3.44
N HIS A 85 -0.68 18.90 4.26
CA HIS A 85 0.22 19.12 5.40
C HIS A 85 0.06 18.11 6.54
N GLN A 86 -1.07 17.40 6.63
CA GLN A 86 -1.32 16.39 7.66
C GLN A 86 -0.81 15.01 7.26
N VAL A 87 -0.63 14.77 5.95
CA VAL A 87 -0.25 13.46 5.42
C VAL A 87 1.01 12.88 6.07
N PRO A 88 2.11 13.66 6.25
CA PRO A 88 3.30 13.10 6.89
C PRO A 88 3.01 12.59 8.29
N LEU A 89 2.37 13.40 9.13
CA LEU A 89 2.04 13.03 10.52
C LEU A 89 1.15 11.80 10.57
N LEU A 90 0.04 11.82 9.82
CA LEU A 90 -0.93 10.72 9.79
C LEU A 90 -0.31 9.40 9.33
N LEU A 91 0.65 9.46 8.39
CA LEU A 91 1.31 8.25 7.91
C LEU A 91 2.33 7.71 8.92
N TYR A 92 3.05 8.57 9.65
CA TYR A 92 3.91 8.12 10.75
C TYR A 92 3.08 7.46 11.86
N GLU A 93 1.99 8.10 12.29
CA GLU A 93 1.06 7.54 13.29
C GLU A 93 0.49 6.19 12.84
N PHE A 94 0.10 6.09 11.56
CA PHE A 94 -0.41 4.84 10.99
C PHE A 94 0.62 3.72 11.02
N ILE A 95 1.88 4.00 10.66
CA ILE A 95 2.93 2.99 10.63
C ILE A 95 3.32 2.55 12.04
N ASP A 96 3.34 3.47 13.01
CA ASP A 96 3.60 3.13 14.41
C ASP A 96 2.51 2.21 14.97
N GLU A 97 1.24 2.52 14.72
CA GLU A 97 0.11 1.68 15.11
C GLU A 97 0.15 0.30 14.43
N LEU A 98 0.50 0.26 13.14
CA LEU A 98 0.63 -0.99 12.39
C LEU A 98 1.72 -1.89 12.98
N ARG A 99 2.90 -1.32 13.29
CA ARG A 99 4.00 -2.04 13.93
C ARG A 99 3.62 -2.55 15.32
N HIS A 100 2.91 -1.72 16.09
CA HIS A 100 2.39 -2.13 17.40
C HIS A 100 1.48 -3.35 17.28
N ARG A 101 0.52 -3.35 16.35
CA ARG A 101 -0.38 -4.48 16.11
C ARG A 101 0.35 -5.72 15.61
N GLN A 102 1.36 -5.57 14.76
CA GLN A 102 2.20 -6.68 14.32
C GLN A 102 2.96 -7.32 15.49
N ALA A 103 3.51 -6.52 16.41
CA ALA A 103 4.18 -7.05 17.59
C ALA A 103 3.22 -7.83 18.49
N LEU A 104 2.00 -7.33 18.69
CA LEU A 104 0.96 -8.01 19.46
C LEU A 104 0.53 -9.34 18.82
N SER A 105 0.37 -9.39 17.49
CA SER A 105 -0.02 -10.61 16.79
C SER A 105 1.06 -11.71 16.89
N VAL A 106 2.34 -11.34 16.78
CA VAL A 106 3.47 -12.25 16.99
C VAL A 106 3.51 -12.76 18.44
N ALA A 107 3.27 -11.90 19.42
CA ALA A 107 3.23 -12.28 20.84
C ALA A 107 2.08 -13.24 21.14
N ALA A 108 0.87 -12.98 20.62
CA ALA A 108 -0.29 -13.86 20.77
C ALA A 108 -0.10 -15.23 20.08
N GLY A 109 0.59 -15.27 18.93
CA GLY A 109 0.97 -16.52 18.25
C GLY A 109 2.02 -17.36 19.00
N ARG A 110 2.74 -16.77 19.96
CA ARG A 110 3.68 -17.48 20.85
C ARG A 110 2.97 -18.09 22.08
N THR A 111 1.98 -17.42 22.66
CA THR A 111 1.24 -17.93 23.82
C THR A 111 0.38 -19.16 23.48
N ASN A 112 -0.22 -19.20 22.28
CA ASN A 112 -1.03 -20.35 21.83
C ASN A 112 -0.21 -21.63 21.51
N ARG A 113 1.12 -21.53 21.35
CA ARG A 113 1.99 -22.70 21.12
C ARG A 113 2.54 -23.33 22.41
N GLY A 114 2.31 -22.71 23.56
CA GLY A 114 2.69 -23.24 24.88
C GLY A 114 1.57 -24.01 25.60
N ALA A 115 0.34 -24.01 25.07
CA ALA A 115 -0.85 -24.53 25.76
C ALA A 115 -1.47 -25.79 25.10
N SER A 116 -0.77 -26.48 24.19
CA SER A 116 -1.22 -27.78 23.68
C SER A 116 -0.79 -28.92 24.61
N GLY A 117 -1.40 -28.93 25.79
CA GLY A 117 -1.35 -30.02 26.76
C GLY A 117 -2.68 -30.07 27.51
N GLY A 118 -3.80 -30.20 26.79
CA GLY A 118 -5.11 -30.24 27.42
C GLY A 118 -6.28 -30.31 26.45
N CYS A 119 -6.74 -31.54 26.19
CA CYS A 119 -8.11 -31.94 25.87
C CYS A 119 -8.84 -31.19 24.73
N VAL A 120 -8.80 -31.75 23.52
CA VAL A 120 -9.70 -31.36 22.42
C VAL A 120 -11.07 -32.00 22.67
N SER A 121 -12.03 -31.22 23.16
CA SER A 121 -13.45 -31.60 23.07
C SER A 121 -13.98 -31.19 21.71
N LEU A 122 -14.24 -32.20 20.88
CA LEU A 122 -14.94 -32.10 19.60
C LEU A 122 -16.40 -31.70 19.85
N CYS A 123 -16.79 -30.51 19.42
CA CYS A 123 -18.19 -30.18 19.11
C CYS A 123 -18.30 -29.92 17.61
N SER A 124 -19.08 -30.77 16.95
CA SER A 124 -19.32 -30.79 15.52
C SER A 124 -20.42 -29.81 15.08
N SER A 125 -20.19 -29.21 13.91
CA SER A 125 -21.18 -28.79 12.88
C SER A 125 -21.99 -27.49 13.05
N PRO A 126 -22.58 -26.92 11.96
CA PRO A 126 -22.29 -27.07 10.52
C PRO A 126 -21.99 -25.74 9.78
N ALA A 127 -21.54 -25.90 8.54
CA ALA A 127 -21.25 -24.85 7.56
C ALA A 127 -22.44 -23.90 7.30
N SER A 128 -22.15 -22.60 7.23
CA SER A 128 -23.03 -21.57 6.67
C SER A 128 -22.19 -20.70 5.73
N SER A 129 -22.56 -20.77 4.46
CA SER A 129 -22.02 -20.03 3.34
C SER A 129 -22.35 -18.54 3.42
N ASN A 130 -21.33 -17.67 3.38
CA ASN A 130 -21.37 -16.47 2.56
C ASN A 130 -19.97 -15.85 2.48
N SER A 131 -19.38 -15.93 1.29
CA SER A 131 -18.13 -15.28 0.93
C SER A 131 -18.47 -13.99 0.18
N PRO A 132 -18.02 -12.80 0.60
CA PRO A 132 -18.02 -11.64 -0.26
C PRO A 132 -16.74 -11.64 -1.10
N VAL A 133 -16.94 -11.79 -2.41
CA VAL A 133 -15.96 -11.55 -3.47
C VAL A 133 -15.46 -10.10 -3.35
N CYS A 134 -14.15 -9.90 -3.18
CA CYS A 134 -13.52 -8.60 -3.39
C CYS A 134 -13.36 -8.39 -4.90
N GLN A 135 -14.16 -7.46 -5.46
CA GLN A 135 -13.96 -6.93 -6.81
C GLN A 135 -13.02 -5.72 -6.69
N TRP A 136 -11.96 -5.73 -7.50
CA TRP A 136 -11.03 -4.62 -7.69
C TRP A 136 -11.67 -3.51 -8.53
#